data_AF-A0A498SZM3-F1
#
_entry.id   AF-A0A498SZM3-F1
#
_cell.length_a   1.000
_cell.length_b   1.000
_cell.length_c   1.000
_cell.angle_alpha   90.00
_cell.angle_beta   90.00
_cell.angle_gamma   90.00
#
_symmetry.space_group_name_H-M   'P 1'
#
loop_
_entity.id
_entity.type
_entity.pdbx_description
1 polymer ?
#
loop_
_entity_poly.entity_id
_entity_poly.type
_entity_poly.pdbx_seq_one_letter_code
_entity_poly.pdbx_strand_id
1 'polypeptide(L)'
;MQTVQHLSYVTASSTLQTFQFIGKRQLLLIMKLRRSLLLIDIAISFIIGAFLFFTPSLIAYFIFIHETDGVHWHLLRCIGGQRIGAGFLMYRLRNSSIEALSTCYLVRILGLISVLLILVHCSAETPNLIHPNYLKIAKYWCYVWLAVNFCLQTAHRWTLGEAVSTNIMSNTLFQMDSLVSVIIGAAWLAFPEWLLHRQ
;
A
#
# COMPACT_ATOMS: atom_id res chain seq x y z
N MET A 1 -32.53 50.56 -7.29
CA MET A 1 -31.18 50.04 -6.93
C MET A 1 -31.19 48.81 -6.00
N GLN A 2 -32.34 48.35 -5.47
CA GLN A 2 -32.43 47.16 -4.59
C GLN A 2 -32.55 45.79 -5.32
N THR A 3 -32.96 45.78 -6.59
CA THR A 3 -33.18 44.53 -7.35
C THR A 3 -31.89 43.83 -7.81
N VAL A 4 -30.77 44.55 -7.90
CA VAL A 4 -29.49 43.99 -8.37
C VAL A 4 -28.74 43.23 -7.25
N GLN A 5 -28.90 43.64 -5.99
CA GLN A 5 -28.30 42.94 -4.84
C GLN A 5 -28.99 41.61 -4.51
N HIS A 6 -30.30 41.50 -4.76
CA HIS A 6 -31.03 40.26 -4.48
C HIS A 6 -30.72 39.16 -5.51
N LEU A 7 -30.41 39.51 -6.76
CA LEU A 7 -30.09 38.55 -7.82
C LEU A 7 -28.68 37.95 -7.68
N SER A 8 -27.75 38.73 -7.13
CA SER A 8 -26.36 38.31 -6.89
C SER A 8 -26.22 37.40 -5.66
N TYR A 9 -27.07 37.57 -4.65
CA TYR A 9 -27.12 36.66 -3.49
C TYR A 9 -27.68 35.27 -3.84
N VAL A 10 -28.71 35.21 -4.70
CA VAL A 10 -29.35 33.95 -5.11
C VAL A 10 -28.42 33.12 -6.01
N THR A 11 -27.68 33.76 -6.92
CA THR A 11 -26.72 33.08 -7.80
C THR A 11 -25.48 32.57 -7.07
N ALA A 12 -24.99 33.28 -6.04
CA ALA A 12 -23.91 32.82 -5.17
C ALA A 12 -24.33 31.62 -4.30
N SER A 13 -25.58 31.63 -3.78
CA SER A 13 -26.13 30.51 -3.01
C SER A 13 -26.31 29.25 -3.87
N SER A 14 -26.83 29.39 -5.10
CA SER A 14 -27.03 28.25 -6.00
C SER A 14 -25.72 27.66 -6.52
N THR A 15 -24.71 28.48 -6.81
CA THR A 15 -23.38 28.00 -7.20
C THR A 15 -22.68 27.29 -6.05
N LEU A 16 -22.72 27.82 -4.82
CA LEU A 16 -22.15 27.16 -3.64
C LEU A 16 -22.81 25.80 -3.35
N GLN A 17 -24.14 25.71 -3.46
CA GLN A 17 -24.87 24.45 -3.33
C GLN A 17 -24.54 23.45 -4.44
N THR A 18 -24.37 23.93 -5.68
CA THR A 18 -23.98 23.08 -6.82
C THR A 18 -22.55 22.57 -6.67
N PHE A 19 -21.60 23.39 -6.21
CA PHE A 19 -20.24 22.98 -5.87
C PHE A 19 -20.20 21.98 -4.72
N GLN A 20 -20.99 22.19 -3.66
CA GLN A 20 -21.13 21.23 -2.57
C GLN A 20 -21.74 19.90 -3.03
N PHE A 21 -22.70 19.93 -3.95
CA PHE A 21 -23.33 18.74 -4.50
C PHE A 21 -22.38 17.95 -5.42
N ILE A 22 -21.63 18.64 -6.28
CA ILE A 22 -20.58 18.05 -7.12
C ILE A 22 -19.48 17.45 -6.23
N GLY A 23 -19.05 18.17 -5.19
CA GLY A 23 -18.07 17.69 -4.21
C GLY A 23 -18.53 16.44 -3.46
N LYS A 24 -19.79 16.39 -3.02
CA LYS A 24 -20.38 15.19 -2.39
C LYS A 24 -20.45 14.00 -3.35
N ARG A 25 -20.80 14.23 -4.62
CA ARG A 25 -20.89 13.17 -5.64
C ARG A 25 -19.51 12.57 -5.97
N GLN A 26 -18.48 13.42 -6.08
CA GLN A 26 -17.11 12.95 -6.28
C GLN A 26 -16.57 12.20 -5.06
N LEU A 27 -16.84 12.67 -3.85
CA LEU A 27 -16.46 11.97 -2.62
C LEU A 27 -17.08 10.56 -2.56
N LEU A 28 -18.36 10.43 -2.94
CA LEU A 28 -19.08 9.17 -2.92
C LEU A 28 -18.53 8.16 -3.96
N LEU A 29 -18.13 8.66 -5.14
CA LEU A 29 -17.43 7.86 -6.15
C LEU A 29 -16.06 7.38 -5.66
N ILE A 30 -15.27 8.27 -5.04
CA ILE A 30 -13.96 7.94 -4.47
C ILE A 30 -14.12 6.86 -3.39
N MET A 31 -15.11 7.00 -2.50
CA MET A 31 -15.40 5.99 -1.47
C MET A 31 -15.83 4.64 -2.05
N LYS A 32 -16.63 4.64 -3.11
CA LYS A 32 -17.06 3.39 -3.78
C LYS A 32 -15.89 2.71 -4.49
N LEU A 33 -15.10 3.45 -5.26
CA LEU A 33 -13.90 2.95 -5.93
C LEU A 33 -12.90 2.38 -4.91
N ARG A 34 -12.70 3.09 -3.80
CA ARG A 34 -11.85 2.67 -2.68
C ARG A 34 -12.27 1.32 -2.12
N ARG A 35 -13.55 1.15 -1.81
CA ARG A 35 -14.07 -0.10 -1.24
C ARG A 35 -13.91 -1.25 -2.21
N SER A 36 -14.14 -1.02 -3.50
CA SER A 36 -13.89 -2.01 -4.55
C SER A 36 -12.41 -2.37 -4.64
N LEU A 37 -11.52 -1.38 -4.66
CA LEU A 37 -10.07 -1.62 -4.69
C LEU A 37 -9.62 -2.41 -3.47
N LEU A 38 -10.07 -2.04 -2.26
CA LEU A 38 -9.78 -2.77 -1.03
C LEU A 38 -10.23 -4.24 -1.11
N LEU A 39 -11.40 -4.52 -1.69
CA LEU A 39 -11.90 -5.89 -1.85
C LEU A 39 -11.07 -6.70 -2.85
N ILE A 40 -10.75 -6.11 -4.00
CA ILE A 40 -9.85 -6.72 -5.00
C ILE A 40 -8.53 -7.09 -4.34
N ASP A 41 -8.01 -6.17 -3.57
CA ASP A 41 -6.77 -6.27 -2.86
C ASP A 41 -6.76 -7.34 -1.76
N ILE A 42 -7.85 -7.46 -1.00
CA ILE A 42 -8.07 -8.51 -0.03
C ILE A 42 -8.05 -9.86 -0.75
N ALA A 43 -8.76 -9.97 -1.87
CA ALA A 43 -8.81 -11.19 -2.67
C ALA A 43 -7.43 -11.56 -3.22
N ILE A 44 -6.70 -10.62 -3.82
CA ILE A 44 -5.33 -10.82 -4.32
C ILE A 44 -4.42 -11.28 -3.19
N SER A 45 -4.51 -10.64 -2.02
CA SER A 45 -3.65 -10.97 -0.86
C SER A 45 -3.93 -12.39 -0.34
N PHE A 46 -5.19 -12.80 -0.29
CA PHE A 46 -5.56 -14.16 0.09
C PHE A 46 -5.14 -15.18 -0.97
N ILE A 47 -5.36 -14.90 -2.27
CA ILE A 47 -5.02 -15.82 -3.36
C ILE A 47 -3.51 -16.03 -3.43
N ILE A 48 -2.73 -14.96 -3.56
CA ILE A 48 -1.26 -15.04 -3.62
C ILE A 48 -0.72 -15.62 -2.31
N GLY A 49 -1.26 -15.18 -1.18
CA GLY A 49 -0.84 -15.68 0.13
C GLY A 49 -1.07 -17.18 0.30
N ALA A 50 -2.23 -17.68 -0.13
CA ALA A 50 -2.56 -19.11 -0.10
C ALA A 50 -1.63 -19.93 -1.01
N PHE A 51 -1.37 -19.48 -2.25
CA PHE A 51 -0.43 -20.17 -3.14
C PHE A 51 0.99 -20.21 -2.58
N LEU A 52 1.48 -19.11 -2.01
CA LEU A 52 2.80 -19.04 -1.38
C LEU A 52 2.90 -19.91 -0.11
N PHE A 53 1.82 -19.99 0.67
CA PHE A 53 1.80 -20.73 1.93
C PHE A 53 1.61 -22.24 1.74
N PHE A 54 0.62 -22.65 0.95
CA PHE A 54 0.26 -24.06 0.80
C PHE A 54 1.06 -24.77 -0.30
N THR A 55 1.44 -24.05 -1.36
CA THR A 55 2.14 -24.62 -2.52
C THR A 55 3.48 -23.92 -2.81
N PRO A 56 4.38 -23.74 -1.82
CA PRO A 56 5.61 -22.99 -2.01
C PRO A 56 6.56 -23.64 -3.04
N SER A 57 6.61 -24.96 -3.12
CA SER A 57 7.49 -25.68 -4.05
C SER A 57 7.10 -25.44 -5.51
N LEU A 58 5.80 -25.45 -5.82
CA LEU A 58 5.29 -25.16 -7.16
C LEU A 58 5.64 -23.73 -7.57
N ILE A 59 5.41 -22.76 -6.67
CA ILE A 59 5.73 -21.35 -6.93
C ILE A 59 7.25 -21.16 -7.08
N ALA A 60 8.04 -21.82 -6.24
CA ALA A 60 9.49 -21.77 -6.31
C ALA A 60 10.01 -22.28 -7.65
N TYR A 61 9.48 -23.39 -8.16
CA TYR A 61 9.82 -23.96 -9.46
C TYR A 61 9.58 -22.98 -10.63
N PHE A 62 8.52 -22.18 -10.57
CA PHE A 62 8.25 -21.19 -11.61
C PHE A 62 9.11 -19.93 -11.51
N ILE A 63 9.46 -19.50 -10.30
CA ILE A 63 10.10 -18.20 -10.07
C ILE A 63 11.63 -18.29 -10.10
N PHE A 64 12.19 -19.31 -9.45
CA PHE A 64 13.64 -19.46 -9.27
C PHE A 64 14.26 -20.22 -10.43
N ILE A 65 15.48 -19.80 -10.82
CA ILE A 65 16.24 -20.45 -11.89
C ILE A 65 16.90 -21.74 -11.38
N HIS A 66 17.29 -21.75 -10.11
CA HIS A 66 17.97 -22.86 -9.47
C HIS A 66 17.02 -23.73 -8.65
N GLU A 67 17.45 -24.97 -8.40
CA GLU A 67 16.75 -25.86 -7.49
C GLU A 67 16.66 -25.22 -6.10
N THR A 68 15.47 -25.30 -5.50
CA THR A 68 15.17 -24.63 -4.23
C THR A 68 15.12 -25.64 -3.10
N ASP A 69 15.61 -25.22 -1.94
CA ASP A 69 15.65 -26.04 -0.74
C ASP A 69 14.51 -25.70 0.24
N GLY A 70 14.52 -26.37 1.41
CA GLY A 70 13.55 -26.13 2.46
C GLY A 70 13.58 -24.70 3.04
N VAL A 71 14.71 -24.00 2.96
CA VAL A 71 14.85 -22.61 3.44
C VAL A 71 14.06 -21.66 2.53
N HIS A 72 14.22 -21.81 1.21
CA HIS A 72 13.46 -21.04 0.23
C HIS A 72 11.95 -21.27 0.39
N TRP A 73 11.53 -22.51 0.62
CA TRP A 73 10.11 -22.83 0.83
C TRP A 73 9.57 -22.25 2.12
N HIS A 74 10.35 -22.28 3.20
CA HIS A 74 9.98 -21.65 4.47
C HIS A 74 9.82 -20.14 4.30
N LEU A 75 10.74 -19.48 3.58
CA LEU A 75 10.65 -18.05 3.29
C LEU A 75 9.39 -17.71 2.49
N LEU A 76 9.08 -18.47 1.44
CA LEU A 76 7.84 -18.30 0.67
C LEU A 76 6.60 -18.45 1.54
N ARG A 77 6.59 -19.43 2.45
CA ARG A 77 5.49 -19.58 3.43
C ARG A 77 5.38 -18.39 4.36
N CYS A 78 6.49 -17.84 4.85
CA CYS A 78 6.47 -16.65 5.69
C CYS A 78 5.86 -15.45 4.95
N ILE A 79 6.26 -15.22 3.69
CA ILE A 79 5.67 -14.18 2.84
C ILE A 79 4.18 -14.45 2.61
N GLY A 80 3.80 -15.70 2.34
CA GLY A 80 2.41 -16.12 2.17
C GLY A 80 1.55 -15.85 3.41
N GLY A 81 2.06 -16.22 4.59
CA GLY A 81 1.41 -15.98 5.88
C GLY A 81 1.22 -14.49 6.18
N GLN A 82 2.24 -13.68 5.91
CA GLN A 82 2.13 -12.21 6.02
C GLN A 82 1.03 -11.65 5.11
N ARG A 83 0.94 -12.14 3.86
CA ARG A 83 -0.10 -11.72 2.91
C ARG A 83 -1.51 -12.13 3.35
N ILE A 84 -1.68 -13.36 3.84
CA ILE A 84 -2.96 -13.83 4.40
C ILE A 84 -3.34 -13.00 5.62
N GLY A 85 -2.42 -12.77 6.55
CA GLY A 85 -2.65 -11.96 7.75
C GLY A 85 -3.05 -10.52 7.41
N ALA A 86 -2.35 -9.89 6.46
CA ALA A 86 -2.71 -8.57 5.95
C ALA A 86 -4.10 -8.57 5.29
N GLY A 87 -4.40 -9.57 4.45
CA GLY A 87 -5.71 -9.79 3.83
C GLY A 87 -6.83 -9.87 4.86
N PHE A 88 -6.62 -10.65 5.92
CA PHE A 88 -7.55 -10.82 7.03
C PHE A 88 -7.77 -9.52 7.81
N LEU A 89 -6.70 -8.81 8.16
CA LEU A 89 -6.78 -7.53 8.86
C LEU A 89 -7.60 -6.52 8.05
N MET A 90 -7.31 -6.39 6.75
CA MET A 90 -8.05 -5.50 5.86
C MET A 90 -9.51 -5.91 5.72
N TYR A 91 -9.79 -7.21 5.59
CA TYR A 91 -11.16 -7.71 5.55
C TYR A 91 -11.91 -7.34 6.82
N ARG A 92 -11.31 -7.54 8.00
CA ARG A 92 -11.94 -7.24 9.28
C ARG A 92 -12.20 -5.74 9.46
N LEU A 93 -11.25 -4.90 9.05
CA LEU A 93 -11.30 -3.45 9.24
C LEU A 93 -11.98 -2.69 8.08
N ARG A 94 -12.44 -3.37 7.02
CA ARG A 94 -13.00 -2.74 5.82
C ARG A 94 -14.22 -1.83 6.05
N ASN A 95 -14.93 -2.04 7.16
CA ASN A 95 -16.12 -1.26 7.54
C ASN A 95 -15.87 -0.43 8.81
N SER A 96 -14.61 -0.30 9.25
CA SER A 96 -14.23 0.47 10.43
C SER A 96 -14.11 1.97 10.13
N SER A 97 -13.66 2.76 11.11
CA SER A 97 -13.48 4.21 10.96
C SER A 97 -12.51 4.56 9.83
N ILE A 98 -12.55 5.83 9.40
CA ILE A 98 -11.64 6.33 8.36
C ILE A 98 -10.18 6.21 8.82
N GLU A 99 -9.89 6.40 10.11
CA GLU A 99 -8.52 6.21 10.62
C GLU A 99 -8.08 4.74 10.51
N ALA A 100 -8.93 3.78 10.90
CA ALA A 100 -8.59 2.37 10.80
C ALA A 100 -8.29 1.95 9.36
N LEU A 101 -9.07 2.46 8.40
CA LEU A 101 -8.84 2.20 6.98
C LEU A 101 -7.59 2.92 6.44
N SER A 102 -7.27 4.11 6.96
CA SER A 102 -6.05 4.86 6.66
C SER A 102 -4.81 4.10 7.13
N THR A 103 -4.84 3.57 8.36
CA THR A 103 -3.80 2.68 8.90
C THR A 103 -3.61 1.43 8.04
N CYS A 104 -4.71 0.82 7.55
CA CYS A 104 -4.61 -0.32 6.63
C CYS A 104 -3.81 0.02 5.36
N TYR A 105 -3.99 1.20 4.78
CA TYR A 105 -3.21 1.62 3.61
C TYR A 105 -1.75 1.90 3.95
N LEU A 106 -1.46 2.48 5.12
CA LEU A 106 -0.08 2.66 5.56
C LEU A 106 0.66 1.33 5.70
N VAL A 107 0.04 0.34 6.34
CA VAL A 107 0.62 -1.01 6.48
C VAL A 107 0.93 -1.62 5.11
N ARG A 108 0.14 -1.31 4.09
CA ARG A 108 0.39 -1.78 2.72
C ARG A 108 1.48 -1.04 1.99
N ILE A 109 1.52 0.28 2.13
CA ILE A 109 2.62 1.09 1.60
C ILE A 109 3.93 0.56 2.18
N LEU A 110 3.97 0.32 3.49
CA LEU A 110 5.11 -0.28 4.18
C LEU A 110 5.46 -1.65 3.59
N GLY A 111 4.50 -2.57 3.51
CA GLY A 111 4.72 -3.91 2.97
C GLY A 111 5.18 -3.92 1.49
N LEU A 112 4.66 -3.01 0.66
CA LEU A 112 5.09 -2.87 -0.74
C LEU A 112 6.52 -2.36 -0.85
N ILE A 113 6.92 -1.41 0.01
CA ILE A 113 8.30 -0.91 0.02
C ILE A 113 9.25 -1.99 0.52
N SER A 114 8.89 -2.73 1.57
CA SER A 114 9.71 -3.87 2.03
C SER A 114 9.91 -4.93 0.94
N VAL A 115 8.86 -5.28 0.20
CA VAL A 115 8.97 -6.22 -0.93
C VAL A 115 9.84 -5.63 -2.05
N LEU A 116 9.69 -4.34 -2.38
CA LEU A 116 10.55 -3.68 -3.37
C LEU A 116 12.02 -3.71 -2.98
N LEU A 117 12.34 -3.45 -1.72
CA LEU A 117 13.72 -3.53 -1.21
C LEU A 117 14.30 -4.93 -1.41
N ILE A 118 13.54 -5.97 -1.08
CA ILE A 118 13.96 -7.36 -1.31
C ILE A 118 14.20 -7.62 -2.81
N LEU A 119 13.26 -7.21 -3.69
CA LEU A 119 13.41 -7.41 -5.13
C LEU A 119 14.60 -6.64 -5.72
N VAL A 120 14.88 -5.45 -5.22
CA VAL A 120 16.04 -4.65 -5.63
C VAL A 120 17.34 -5.29 -5.14
N HIS A 121 17.39 -5.72 -3.87
CA HIS A 121 18.53 -6.44 -3.32
C HIS A 121 18.80 -7.75 -4.07
N CYS A 122 17.77 -8.57 -4.34
CA CYS A 122 17.92 -9.75 -5.19
C CYS A 122 18.47 -9.41 -6.58
N SER A 123 18.05 -8.29 -7.18
CA SER A 123 18.58 -7.88 -8.48
C SER A 123 20.03 -7.38 -8.44
N ALA A 124 20.50 -6.89 -7.29
CA ALA A 124 21.86 -6.38 -7.11
C ALA A 124 22.84 -7.48 -6.73
N GLU A 125 22.52 -8.26 -5.68
CA GLU A 125 23.44 -9.25 -5.10
C GLU A 125 23.31 -10.64 -5.72
N THR A 126 22.11 -11.02 -6.18
CA THR A 126 21.82 -12.38 -6.66
C THR A 126 21.04 -12.38 -7.98
N PRO A 127 21.60 -11.80 -9.07
CA PRO A 127 20.88 -11.57 -10.32
C PRO A 127 20.39 -12.85 -11.02
N ASN A 128 20.99 -14.00 -10.71
CA ASN A 128 20.63 -15.31 -11.28
C ASN A 128 19.64 -16.10 -10.41
N LEU A 129 19.15 -15.54 -9.31
CA LEU A 129 18.22 -16.25 -8.41
C LEU A 129 16.82 -16.34 -9.04
N ILE A 130 16.30 -15.21 -9.54
CA ILE A 130 14.95 -15.09 -10.11
C ILE A 130 15.06 -14.76 -11.59
N HIS A 131 14.22 -15.37 -12.42
CA HIS A 131 14.20 -15.06 -13.84
C HIS A 131 13.99 -13.54 -14.09
N PRO A 132 14.83 -12.88 -14.92
CA PRO A 132 14.86 -11.42 -15.03
C PRO A 132 13.52 -10.81 -15.48
N ASN A 133 12.78 -11.52 -16.34
CA ASN A 133 11.43 -11.10 -16.74
C ASN A 133 10.45 -11.10 -15.57
N TYR A 134 10.46 -12.12 -14.71
CA TYR A 134 9.59 -12.18 -13.53
C TYR A 134 9.99 -11.12 -12.51
N LEU A 135 11.28 -10.90 -12.32
CA LEU A 135 11.80 -9.85 -11.44
C LEU A 135 11.37 -8.45 -11.92
N LYS A 136 11.43 -8.20 -13.24
CA LYS A 136 10.94 -6.95 -13.85
C LYS A 136 9.44 -6.78 -13.63
N ILE A 137 8.63 -7.81 -13.93
CA ILE A 137 7.18 -7.79 -13.74
C ILE A 137 6.82 -7.52 -12.27
N ALA A 138 7.48 -8.21 -11.33
CA ALA A 138 7.26 -8.03 -9.90
C ALA A 138 7.56 -6.59 -9.44
N LYS A 139 8.67 -5.99 -9.88
CA LYS A 139 9.01 -4.60 -9.58
C LYS A 139 7.96 -3.62 -10.11
N TYR A 140 7.57 -3.74 -11.38
CA TYR A 140 6.52 -2.89 -11.96
C TYR A 140 5.18 -3.04 -11.24
N TRP A 141 4.80 -4.27 -10.91
CA TRP A 141 3.58 -4.54 -10.14
C TRP A 141 3.61 -3.80 -8.79
N CYS A 142 4.71 -3.90 -8.06
CA CYS A 142 4.87 -3.19 -6.79
C CYS A 142 4.85 -1.66 -6.96
N TYR A 143 5.51 -1.10 -7.97
CA TYR A 143 5.49 0.35 -8.22
C TYR A 143 4.08 0.87 -8.53
N VAL A 144 3.32 0.16 -9.38
CA VAL A 144 1.94 0.54 -9.72
C VAL A 144 1.07 0.50 -8.47
N TRP A 145 1.14 -0.56 -7.68
CA TRP A 145 0.37 -0.66 -6.45
C TRP A 145 0.78 0.36 -5.39
N LEU A 146 2.07 0.69 -5.30
CA LEU A 146 2.56 1.71 -4.39
C LEU A 146 1.98 3.08 -4.76
N ALA A 147 2.01 3.44 -6.05
CA ALA A 147 1.43 4.68 -6.56
C ALA A 147 -0.08 4.75 -6.27
N VAL A 148 -0.83 3.67 -6.56
CA VAL A 148 -2.28 3.61 -6.29
C VAL A 148 -2.57 3.81 -4.79
N ASN A 149 -1.88 3.08 -3.90
CA ASN A 149 -2.10 3.19 -2.46
C ASN A 149 -1.72 4.59 -1.94
N PHE A 150 -0.64 5.18 -2.44
CA PHE A 150 -0.23 6.53 -2.08
C PHE A 150 -1.25 7.59 -2.52
N CYS A 151 -1.76 7.49 -3.76
CA CYS A 151 -2.82 8.38 -4.25
C CYS A 151 -4.09 8.26 -3.40
N LEU A 152 -4.51 7.04 -3.06
CA LEU A 152 -5.67 6.79 -2.20
C LEU A 152 -5.47 7.37 -0.78
N GLN A 153 -4.28 7.21 -0.22
CA GLN A 153 -3.94 7.72 1.11
C GLN A 153 -3.92 9.26 1.13
N THR A 154 -3.40 9.88 0.07
CA THR A 154 -3.40 11.33 -0.12
C THR A 154 -4.81 11.88 -0.29
N ALA A 155 -5.68 11.19 -1.03
CA ALA A 155 -7.10 11.55 -1.12
C ALA A 155 -7.81 11.54 0.24
N HIS A 156 -7.33 10.71 1.19
CA HIS A 156 -7.81 10.64 2.57
C HIS A 156 -7.08 11.56 3.55
N ARG A 157 -6.24 12.48 3.06
CA ARG A 157 -5.54 13.48 3.87
C ARG A 157 -4.69 12.89 4.99
N TRP A 158 -4.29 11.63 4.86
CA TRP A 158 -3.43 10.96 5.83
C TRP A 158 -4.00 10.99 7.26
N THR A 159 -5.31 10.88 7.44
CA THR A 159 -5.94 10.93 8.77
C THR A 159 -5.52 9.71 9.60
N LEU A 160 -4.77 9.91 10.68
CA LEU A 160 -4.33 8.84 11.58
C LEU A 160 -4.35 9.36 13.02
N GLY A 161 -5.24 8.81 13.85
CA GLY A 161 -5.48 9.30 15.22
C GLY A 161 -5.95 10.77 15.26
N GLU A 162 -5.75 11.43 16.40
CA GLU A 162 -5.82 12.89 16.47
C GLU A 162 -4.64 13.45 15.68
N ALA A 163 -4.92 14.07 14.52
CA ALA A 163 -3.87 14.58 13.66
C ALA A 163 -2.98 15.58 14.42
N VAL A 164 -1.68 15.27 14.52
CA VAL A 164 -0.65 16.11 15.20
C VAL A 164 -0.61 17.52 14.60
N SER A 165 -0.98 17.66 13.33
CA SER A 165 -1.08 18.93 12.62
C SER A 165 -2.39 19.02 11.85
N THR A 166 -3.06 20.16 11.94
CA THR A 166 -4.25 20.47 11.13
C THR A 166 -3.93 20.68 9.65
N ASN A 167 -2.64 20.89 9.31
CA ASN A 167 -2.17 21.06 7.95
C ASN A 167 -1.87 19.69 7.29
N ILE A 168 -2.60 19.39 6.22
CA ILE A 168 -2.51 18.13 5.46
C ILE A 168 -1.10 17.85 4.96
N MET A 169 -0.39 18.86 4.44
CA MET A 169 0.95 18.69 3.90
C MET A 169 1.95 18.30 5.00
N SER A 170 1.88 18.99 6.15
CA SER A 170 2.72 18.70 7.30
C SER A 170 2.44 17.29 7.86
N ASN A 171 1.18 16.93 8.02
CA ASN A 171 0.79 15.58 8.48
C ASN A 171 1.26 14.48 7.51
N THR A 172 1.19 14.73 6.20
CA THR A 172 1.69 13.80 5.17
C THR A 172 3.20 13.60 5.31
N LEU A 173 3.97 14.69 5.45
CA LEU A 173 5.42 14.63 5.59
C LEU A 173 5.85 13.88 6.87
N PHE A 174 5.19 14.14 8.01
CA PHE A 174 5.50 13.42 9.26
C PHE A 174 5.25 11.92 9.16
N GLN A 175 4.14 11.53 8.53
CA GLN A 175 3.84 10.10 8.34
C GLN A 175 4.77 9.44 7.34
N MET A 176 5.17 10.16 6.28
CA MET A 176 6.22 9.71 5.36
C MET A 176 7.55 9.47 6.06
N ASP A 177 7.98 10.42 6.88
CA ASP A 177 9.22 10.33 7.65
C ASP A 177 9.21 9.13 8.61
N SER A 178 8.07 8.92 9.29
CA SER A 178 7.86 7.75 10.16
C SER A 178 7.92 6.43 9.37
N LEU A 179 7.28 6.35 8.20
CA LEU A 179 7.34 5.17 7.34
C LEU A 179 8.76 4.88 6.87
N VAL A 180 9.46 5.90 6.37
CA VAL A 180 10.86 5.80 5.92
C VAL A 180 11.75 5.32 7.06
N SER A 181 11.59 5.84 8.27
CA SER A 181 12.34 5.41 9.45
C SER A 181 12.12 3.92 9.77
N VAL A 182 10.87 3.43 9.72
CA VAL A 182 10.56 2.00 9.92
C VAL A 182 11.20 1.15 8.82
N ILE A 183 11.16 1.61 7.58
CA ILE A 183 11.73 0.90 6.42
C ILE A 183 13.24 0.81 6.53
N ILE A 184 13.91 1.91 6.86
CA ILE A 184 15.36 1.95 7.08
C ILE A 184 15.74 1.00 8.21
N GLY A 185 15.03 1.04 9.34
CA GLY A 185 15.25 0.11 10.45
C GLY A 185 15.05 -1.36 10.06
N ALA A 186 14.00 -1.66 9.27
CA ALA A 186 13.75 -3.01 8.78
C ALA A 186 14.84 -3.49 7.80
N ALA A 187 15.28 -2.62 6.88
CA ALA A 187 16.38 -2.91 5.97
C ALA A 187 17.69 -3.15 6.74
N TRP A 188 17.93 -2.36 7.80
CA TRP A 188 19.09 -2.50 8.67
C TRP A 188 19.12 -3.87 9.38
N LEU A 189 17.97 -4.37 9.82
CA LEU A 189 17.88 -5.69 10.43
C LEU A 189 17.97 -6.83 9.40
N ALA A 190 17.45 -6.62 8.19
CA ALA A 190 17.35 -7.66 7.16
C ALA A 190 18.65 -7.87 6.38
N PHE A 191 19.47 -6.83 6.19
CA PHE A 191 20.73 -6.88 5.43
C PHE A 191 21.90 -6.45 6.31
N PRO A 192 22.31 -7.27 7.30
CA PRO A 192 23.30 -6.90 8.27
C PRO A 192 24.73 -7.08 7.71
N GLU A 193 25.00 -6.65 6.47
CA GLU A 193 26.32 -6.81 5.84
C GLU A 193 27.45 -6.16 6.67
N TRP A 194 27.15 -5.07 7.41
CA TRP A 194 28.07 -4.48 8.40
C TRP A 194 28.28 -5.33 9.66
N LEU A 195 27.37 -6.25 9.98
CA LEU A 195 27.46 -7.18 11.12
C LEU A 195 28.19 -8.47 10.71
N LEU A 196 28.00 -8.90 9.46
CA LEU A 196 28.51 -10.15 8.90
C LEU A 196 29.76 -9.98 8.03
N HIS A 197 30.35 -8.78 7.95
CA HIS A 197 31.55 -8.46 7.15
C HIS A 197 32.82 -9.28 7.49
N ARG A 198 32.70 -10.33 8.31
CA ARG A 198 33.77 -11.24 8.74
C ARG A 198 33.36 -12.73 8.82
N GLN A 199 32.23 -13.13 8.24
CA GLN A 199 31.88 -14.56 8.08
C GLN A 199 31.80 -14.92 6.61
#